data_AF-A0A016V747-F1
#
_entry.id   AF-A0A016V747-F1
#
_cell.length_a   1.000
_cell.length_b   1.000
_cell.length_c   1.000
_cell.angle_alpha   90.00
_cell.angle_beta   90.00
_cell.angle_gamma   90.00
#
_symmetry.space_group_name_H-M   'P 1'
#
loop_
_entity.id
_entity.type
_entity.pdbx_description
1 polymer ?
#
loop_
_entity_poly.entity_id
_entity_poly.type
_entity_poly.pdbx_seq_one_letter_code
_entity_poly.pdbx_strand_id
1 'polypeptide(L)'
;MASFHCSLYITLNAFIVPPFTYDRKEFCHKIKFLHICENIMQKLLLCFTKNSVEVIALEPDSVWFKDPYPMFRRMSSRPEVDLASPMNAVTARIGEWRAYSPMLLKPSEASVALLRKLLEKLRKHGDSDLIVYNYLCMARYSGVVCENFLYEDVSDGKWFGLEGSEKSVLRPYILNNNYLNGKKKKEHRQKKFGLWFLSEQGQCNHQAVKRKLDSFSRAAEDEHAHV
;
A
#
# COMPACT_ATOMS: atom_id res chain seq x y z
N MET A 1 5.70 21.68 -4.53
CA MET A 1 4.22 21.61 -4.50
C MET A 1 3.80 20.29 -5.12
N ALA A 2 3.31 19.34 -4.32
CA ALA A 2 2.84 18.05 -4.83
C ALA A 2 1.41 18.21 -5.36
N SER A 3 1.26 18.21 -6.69
CA SER A 3 -0.04 18.22 -7.37
C SER A 3 -0.64 16.81 -7.30
N PHE A 4 -1.48 16.56 -6.29
CA PHE A 4 -2.24 15.32 -6.17
C PHE A 4 -3.45 15.35 -7.12
N HIS A 5 -3.32 14.64 -8.25
CA HIS A 5 -4.44 14.39 -9.17
C HIS A 5 -5.19 13.12 -8.75
N CYS A 6 -6.53 13.20 -8.71
CA CYS A 6 -7.41 12.05 -8.50
C CYS A 6 -7.26 10.90 -9.50
N SER A 7 -6.41 11.04 -10.52
CA SER A 7 -5.91 9.94 -11.33
C SER A 7 -5.32 8.80 -10.49
N LEU A 8 -5.06 9.02 -9.18
CA LEU A 8 -4.65 7.98 -8.24
C LEU A 8 -5.73 6.94 -7.89
N TYR A 9 -7.01 7.16 -8.22
CA TYR A 9 -8.14 6.33 -7.74
C TYR A 9 -8.76 5.38 -8.77
N ILE A 10 -8.25 5.29 -9.99
CA ILE A 10 -8.89 4.50 -11.06
C ILE A 10 -7.87 3.57 -11.74
N THR A 11 -7.86 2.33 -11.24
CA THR A 11 -7.61 1.09 -12.00
C THR A 11 -6.22 0.87 -12.62
N LEU A 12 -5.25 0.47 -11.79
CA LEU A 12 -4.31 -0.64 -12.05
C LEU A 12 -3.55 -0.89 -10.73
N ASN A 13 -3.40 -2.17 -10.33
CA ASN A 13 -2.88 -2.62 -9.03
C ASN A 13 -1.37 -2.35 -8.78
N ALA A 14 -0.81 -1.24 -9.27
CA ALA A 14 0.54 -0.80 -8.95
C ALA A 14 0.72 0.68 -9.32
N PHE A 15 1.03 1.52 -8.34
CA PHE A 15 1.72 2.78 -8.60
C PHE A 15 3.21 2.51 -8.69
N ILE A 16 3.70 2.19 -9.88
CA ILE A 16 5.15 2.15 -10.13
C ILE A 16 5.61 3.61 -10.14
N VAL A 17 6.22 4.07 -9.05
CA VAL A 17 7.05 5.28 -9.07
C VAL A 17 8.46 4.78 -9.33
N PRO A 18 8.95 4.70 -10.58
CA PRO A 18 10.35 4.41 -10.78
C PRO A 18 11.13 5.59 -10.20
N PRO A 19 12.12 5.37 -9.32
CA PRO A 19 13.11 6.39 -9.11
C PRO A 19 13.90 6.45 -10.41
N PHE A 20 13.80 7.58 -11.11
CA PHE A 20 14.66 8.02 -12.21
C PHE A 20 14.32 7.54 -13.63
N THR A 21 14.06 8.54 -14.47
CA THR A 21 14.16 8.62 -15.94
C THR A 21 13.89 7.35 -16.74
N TYR A 22 12.69 7.19 -17.29
CA TYR A 22 12.53 6.60 -18.63
C TYR A 22 11.23 7.02 -19.33
N ASP A 23 11.33 7.17 -20.65
CA ASP A 23 10.31 7.66 -21.57
C ASP A 23 9.11 6.70 -21.69
N ARG A 24 7.90 7.26 -21.81
CA ARG A 24 6.63 6.53 -21.79
C ARG A 24 6.26 6.07 -23.19
N LYS A 25 6.25 4.76 -23.44
CA LYS A 25 5.31 4.15 -24.41
C LYS A 25 5.10 2.66 -24.15
N GLU A 26 3.80 2.32 -24.16
CA GLU A 26 3.15 0.99 -24.21
C GLU A 26 3.33 0.03 -23.02
N PHE A 27 2.23 -0.23 -22.29
CA PHE A 27 2.01 -1.58 -21.78
C PHE A 27 0.53 -1.94 -21.53
N CYS A 28 0.13 -3.04 -22.19
CA CYS A 28 -0.96 -4.01 -21.97
C CYS A 28 -2.45 -3.62 -22.14
N HIS A 29 -3.03 -4.17 -23.21
CA HIS A 29 -4.47 -4.30 -23.46
C HIS A 29 -5.09 -5.56 -22.80
N LYS A 30 -6.32 -5.38 -22.26
CA LYS A 30 -7.45 -6.31 -22.02
C LYS A 30 -7.18 -7.73 -21.49
N ILE A 31 -7.43 -8.00 -20.19
CA ILE A 31 -7.84 -9.33 -19.69
C ILE A 31 -8.78 -9.23 -18.45
N LYS A 32 -9.71 -10.19 -18.30
CA LYS A 32 -10.77 -10.35 -17.27
C LYS A 32 -10.28 -10.16 -15.81
N PHE A 33 -11.09 -9.49 -14.98
CA PHE A 33 -10.59 -8.40 -14.13
C PHE A 33 -10.28 -8.68 -12.63
N LEU A 34 -10.38 -9.90 -12.11
CA LEU A 34 -10.20 -10.12 -10.65
C LEU A 34 -9.18 -11.23 -10.30
N HIS A 35 -9.36 -12.46 -10.79
CA HIS A 35 -8.40 -13.55 -10.51
C HIS A 35 -7.08 -13.44 -11.29
N ILE A 36 -7.08 -12.63 -12.36
CA ILE A 36 -5.92 -12.35 -13.20
C ILE A 36 -5.08 -11.23 -12.56
N CYS A 37 -5.69 -10.32 -11.80
CA CYS A 37 -5.01 -9.14 -11.27
C CYS A 37 -4.02 -9.45 -10.14
N GLU A 38 -4.33 -10.39 -9.24
CA GLU A 38 -3.40 -10.81 -8.17
C GLU A 38 -2.17 -11.52 -8.77
N ASN A 39 -2.39 -12.46 -9.69
CA ASN A 39 -1.33 -13.11 -10.44
C ASN A 39 -0.53 -12.15 -11.33
N ILE A 40 -1.17 -11.11 -11.90
CA ILE A 40 -0.48 -10.08 -12.68
C ILE A 40 0.40 -9.23 -11.77
N MET A 41 -0.08 -8.79 -10.60
CA MET A 41 0.72 -7.99 -9.68
C MET A 41 1.99 -8.75 -9.28
N GLN A 42 1.87 -10.02 -8.87
CA GLN A 42 3.04 -10.81 -8.49
C GLN A 42 4.01 -11.07 -9.67
N LYS A 43 3.48 -11.25 -10.89
CA LYS A 43 4.31 -11.37 -12.10
C LYS A 43 5.01 -10.06 -12.45
N LEU A 44 4.33 -8.92 -12.28
CA LEU A 44 4.91 -7.59 -12.51
C LEU A 44 6.00 -7.30 -11.49
N LEU A 45 5.74 -7.55 -10.20
CA LEU A 45 6.74 -7.43 -9.14
C LEU A 45 7.98 -8.28 -9.46
N LEU A 46 7.78 -9.54 -9.88
CA LEU A 46 8.91 -10.39 -10.28
C LEU A 46 9.65 -9.83 -11.50
N CYS A 47 8.93 -9.32 -12.49
CA CYS A 47 9.52 -8.71 -13.68
C CYS A 47 10.41 -7.52 -13.31
N PHE A 48 9.89 -6.57 -12.51
CA PHE A 48 10.66 -5.40 -12.08
C PHE A 48 11.87 -5.77 -11.23
N THR A 49 11.67 -6.65 -10.25
CA THR A 49 12.74 -7.11 -9.36
C THR A 49 13.88 -7.77 -10.15
N LYS A 50 13.55 -8.62 -11.14
CA LYS A 50 14.54 -9.25 -12.03
C LYS A 50 15.28 -8.26 -12.92
N ASN A 51 14.68 -7.11 -13.21
CA ASN A 51 15.27 -6.04 -14.01
C ASN A 51 15.89 -4.94 -13.14
N SER A 52 16.20 -5.24 -11.87
CA SER A 52 16.83 -4.31 -10.93
C SER A 52 16.03 -3.02 -10.70
N VAL A 53 14.70 -3.09 -10.80
CA VAL A 53 13.80 -1.97 -10.52
C VAL A 53 13.23 -2.13 -9.12
N GLU A 54 13.48 -1.14 -8.25
CA GLU A 54 12.81 -1.00 -6.97
C GLU A 54 11.34 -0.59 -7.19
N VAL A 55 10.42 -1.23 -6.46
CA VAL A 55 8.98 -1.03 -6.64
C VAL A 55 8.32 -0.66 -5.34
N ILE A 56 7.37 0.27 -5.43
CA ILE A 56 6.36 0.49 -4.40
C ILE A 56 5.03 -0.01 -4.94
N ALA A 57 4.47 -1.07 -4.36
CA ALA A 57 3.15 -1.59 -4.71
C ALA A 57 2.11 -1.04 -3.75
N LEU A 58 0.97 -0.59 -4.29
CA LEU A 58 -0.07 0.13 -3.54
C LEU A 58 -1.45 -0.31 -4.04
N GLU A 59 -2.37 -0.51 -3.11
CA GLU A 59 -3.78 -0.73 -3.43
C GLU A 59 -4.50 0.60 -3.68
N PRO A 60 -5.43 0.63 -4.66
CA PRO A 60 -6.14 1.84 -5.08
C PRO A 60 -7.17 2.33 -4.06
N ASP A 61 -7.48 1.53 -3.05
CA ASP A 61 -8.38 1.89 -1.96
C ASP A 61 -7.65 2.47 -0.74
N SER A 62 -6.37 2.81 -0.87
CA SER A 62 -5.63 3.58 0.15
C SER A 62 -5.89 5.09 0.05
N VAL A 63 -5.68 5.81 1.15
CA VAL A 63 -5.78 7.27 1.21
C VAL A 63 -4.48 7.83 1.73
N TRP A 64 -3.92 8.83 1.06
CA TRP A 64 -2.68 9.47 1.49
C TRP A 64 -2.98 10.84 2.08
N PHE A 65 -2.53 11.07 3.30
CA PHE A 65 -2.72 12.34 3.99
C PHE A 65 -1.51 13.26 3.87
N LYS A 66 -0.34 12.71 3.55
CA LYS A 66 0.94 13.39 3.39
C LYS A 66 1.70 12.75 2.23
N ASP A 67 2.74 13.42 1.74
CA ASP A 67 3.68 12.80 0.79
C ASP A 67 4.40 11.60 1.46
N PRO A 68 4.15 10.34 1.03
CA PRO A 68 4.75 9.17 1.66
C PRO A 68 6.19 8.93 1.23
N TYR A 69 6.73 9.70 0.29
CA TYR A 69 8.08 9.50 -0.24
C TYR A 69 9.18 9.47 0.84
N PRO A 70 9.21 10.37 1.85
CA PRO A 70 10.23 10.32 2.89
C PRO A 70 10.22 9.03 3.71
N MET A 71 9.04 8.45 3.95
CA MET A 71 8.87 7.16 4.63
C MET A 71 9.48 6.02 3.79
N PHE A 72 9.12 5.94 2.51
CA PHE A 72 9.67 4.92 1.61
C PHE A 72 11.18 5.06 1.43
N ARG A 73 11.68 6.28 1.25
CA ARG A 73 13.11 6.55 1.10
C ARG A 73 13.92 6.11 2.32
N ARG A 74 13.40 6.39 3.54
CA ARG A 74 14.04 5.95 4.79
C ARG A 74 14.15 4.43 4.86
N MET A 75 13.07 3.72 4.54
CA MET A 75 13.08 2.26 4.52
C MET A 75 14.00 1.69 3.43
N SER A 76 13.95 2.25 2.21
CA SER A 76 14.78 1.83 1.07
C SER A 76 16.29 2.00 1.37
N SER A 77 16.65 3.08 2.07
CA SER A 77 18.04 3.37 2.43
C SER A 77 18.70 2.34 3.37
N ARG A 78 17.90 1.49 4.02
CA ARG A 78 18.39 0.41 4.87
C ARG A 78 18.93 -0.72 4.00
N PRO A 79 20.26 -1.00 3.99
CA PRO A 79 20.87 -1.95 3.06
C PRO A 79 20.37 -3.38 3.26
N GLU A 80 20.04 -3.76 4.50
CA GLU A 80 19.61 -5.09 4.88
C GLU A 80 18.19 -5.44 4.45
N VAL A 81 17.37 -4.45 4.08
CA VAL A 81 15.94 -4.66 3.81
C VAL A 81 15.75 -5.05 2.35
N ASP A 82 15.09 -6.17 2.09
CA ASP A 82 14.67 -6.58 0.74
C ASP A 82 13.24 -6.15 0.45
N LEU A 83 12.39 -6.20 1.48
CA LEU A 83 10.97 -5.92 1.37
C LEU A 83 10.48 -5.24 2.65
N ALA A 84 9.55 -4.29 2.52
CA ALA A 84 8.84 -3.74 3.66
C ALA A 84 7.35 -3.60 3.39
N SER A 85 6.51 -3.92 4.39
CA SER A 85 5.06 -3.77 4.32
C SER A 85 4.45 -3.52 5.70
N PRO A 86 3.21 -3.01 5.82
CA PRO A 86 2.61 -2.77 7.12
C PRO A 86 2.28 -4.08 7.83
N MET A 87 2.26 -4.01 9.16
CA MET A 87 1.57 -5.01 9.97
C MET A 87 0.06 -4.79 9.91
N ASN A 88 -0.70 -5.85 9.72
CA ASN A 88 -2.14 -5.81 9.98
C ASN A 88 -2.37 -5.66 11.49
N ALA A 89 -3.41 -4.92 11.89
CA ALA A 89 -3.82 -4.88 13.28
C ALA A 89 -4.14 -6.30 13.81
N VAL A 90 -3.93 -6.51 15.11
CA VAL A 90 -3.96 -7.79 15.87
C VAL A 90 -5.19 -8.68 15.59
N THR A 91 -6.26 -8.14 15.01
CA THR A 91 -7.44 -8.89 14.55
C THR A 91 -7.26 -9.65 13.23
N ALA A 92 -6.07 -9.66 12.65
CA ALA A 92 -5.78 -10.41 11.43
C ALA A 92 -5.98 -11.92 11.62
N ARG A 93 -6.38 -12.62 10.55
CA ARG A 93 -6.46 -14.08 10.56
C ARG A 93 -5.06 -14.65 10.84
N ILE A 94 -5.02 -15.83 11.47
CA ILE A 94 -3.76 -16.55 11.69
C ILE A 94 -3.03 -16.70 10.36
N GLY A 95 -1.78 -16.23 10.28
CA GLY A 95 -0.97 -16.26 9.07
C GLY A 95 -0.96 -14.97 8.25
N GLU A 96 -1.80 -13.97 8.57
CA GLU A 96 -1.92 -12.70 7.82
C GLU A 96 -1.32 -11.54 8.62
N TRP A 97 -0.11 -11.69 9.17
CA TRP A 97 0.49 -10.69 10.06
C TRP A 97 0.85 -9.39 9.33
N ARG A 98 1.36 -9.48 8.11
CA ARG A 98 1.69 -8.35 7.24
C ARG A 98 0.62 -8.18 6.17
N ALA A 99 0.38 -6.93 5.77
CA ALA A 99 -0.40 -6.58 4.60
C ALA A 99 0.45 -6.62 3.32
N TYR A 100 -0.20 -6.73 2.16
CA TYR A 100 0.48 -6.59 0.86
C TYR A 100 0.76 -5.14 0.46
N SER A 101 0.07 -4.17 1.07
CA SER A 101 0.01 -2.79 0.58
C SER A 101 0.08 -1.81 1.75
N PRO A 102 0.80 -0.68 1.58
CA PRO A 102 1.92 -0.52 0.64
C PRO A 102 2.98 -1.62 0.79
N MET A 103 3.67 -1.96 -0.29
CA MET A 103 4.87 -2.79 -0.24
C MET A 103 6.01 -2.08 -0.93
N LEU A 104 7.09 -1.85 -0.21
CA LEU A 104 8.38 -1.54 -0.81
C LEU A 104 9.09 -2.85 -1.12
N LEU A 105 9.62 -2.98 -2.32
CA LEU A 105 10.34 -4.15 -2.78
C LEU A 105 11.64 -3.73 -3.48
N LYS A 106 12.77 -4.10 -2.88
CA LYS A 106 14.10 -3.88 -3.42
C LYS A 106 14.54 -5.06 -4.28
N PRO A 107 15.26 -4.80 -5.39
CA PRO A 107 15.80 -5.87 -6.22
C PRO A 107 16.95 -6.57 -5.51
N SER A 108 16.81 -7.89 -5.32
CA SER A 108 17.85 -8.76 -4.77
C SER A 108 17.60 -10.22 -5.20
N GLU A 109 18.61 -11.07 -5.10
CA GLU A 109 18.41 -12.50 -5.37
C GLU A 109 17.39 -13.13 -4.41
N ALA A 110 17.36 -12.66 -3.15
CA ALA A 110 16.43 -13.13 -2.14
C ALA A 110 14.98 -12.73 -2.44
N SER A 111 14.73 -11.47 -2.84
CA SER A 111 13.40 -11.00 -3.24
C SER A 111 12.90 -11.70 -4.51
N VAL A 112 13.77 -11.95 -5.49
CA VAL A 112 13.46 -12.75 -6.69
C VAL A 112 13.08 -14.18 -6.30
N ALA A 113 13.82 -14.81 -5.39
CA ALA A 113 13.53 -16.15 -4.91
C ALA A 113 12.18 -16.22 -4.17
N LEU A 114 11.90 -15.26 -3.29
CA LEU A 114 10.61 -15.15 -2.60
C LEU A 114 9.45 -15.04 -3.60
N LEU A 115 9.54 -14.14 -4.58
CA LEU A 115 8.46 -13.94 -5.56
C LEU A 115 8.25 -15.15 -6.48
N ARG A 116 9.33 -15.82 -6.89
CA ARG A 116 9.23 -17.10 -7.62
C ARG A 116 8.51 -18.15 -6.80
N LYS A 117 8.85 -18.26 -5.51
CA LYS A 117 8.23 -19.25 -4.62
C LYS A 117 6.75 -18.96 -4.39
N LEU A 118 6.41 -17.68 -4.20
CA LEU A 118 5.03 -17.23 -4.10
C LEU A 118 4.24 -17.61 -5.36
N LEU A 119 4.74 -17.25 -6.55
CA LEU A 119 4.11 -17.62 -7.83
C LEU A 119 4.01 -19.14 -8.05
N GLU A 120 4.99 -19.92 -7.61
CA GLU A 120 4.94 -21.38 -7.67
C GLU A 120 3.80 -21.93 -6.82
N LYS A 121 3.66 -21.43 -5.58
CA LYS A 121 2.63 -21.85 -4.64
C LYS A 121 1.22 -21.47 -5.12
N LEU A 122 1.06 -20.28 -5.71
CA LEU A 122 -0.21 -19.83 -6.30
C LEU A 122 -0.67 -20.69 -7.48
N ARG A 123 0.26 -21.33 -8.20
CA ARG A 123 -0.10 -22.25 -9.29
C ARG A 123 -0.49 -23.64 -8.80
N LYS A 124 0.02 -24.05 -7.64
CA LYS A 124 -0.10 -25.43 -7.12
C LYS A 124 -1.17 -25.58 -6.03
N HIS A 125 -1.62 -24.49 -5.40
CA HIS A 125 -2.59 -24.52 -4.31
C HIS A 125 -3.57 -23.34 -4.39
N GLY A 126 -4.78 -23.53 -3.84
CA GLY A 126 -5.74 -22.47 -3.53
C GLY A 126 -5.43 -21.73 -2.21
N ASP A 127 -4.19 -21.79 -1.74
CA ASP A 127 -3.76 -21.12 -0.51
C ASP A 127 -3.80 -19.60 -0.71
N SER A 128 -4.17 -18.86 0.34
CA SER A 128 -4.11 -17.40 0.32
C SER A 128 -2.67 -16.95 0.04
N ASP A 129 -2.51 -16.14 -0.99
CA ASP A 129 -1.24 -15.50 -1.33
C ASP A 129 -0.64 -14.77 -0.13
N LEU A 130 -1.49 -14.10 0.67
CA LEU A 130 -1.09 -13.35 1.85
C LEU A 130 -0.48 -14.26 2.93
N ILE A 131 -1.06 -15.44 3.16
CA ILE A 131 -0.53 -16.42 4.12
C ILE A 131 0.82 -16.95 3.65
N VAL A 132 0.94 -17.31 2.37
CA VAL A 132 2.20 -17.83 1.81
C VAL A 132 3.29 -16.77 1.91
N TYR A 133 3.00 -15.54 1.50
CA TYR A 133 3.93 -14.41 1.60
C TYR A 133 4.41 -14.19 3.04
N ASN A 134 3.47 -14.16 3.99
CA ASN A 134 3.77 -13.99 5.41
C ASN A 134 4.67 -15.11 5.96
N TYR A 135 4.37 -16.36 5.60
CA TYR A 135 5.20 -17.51 5.97
C TYR A 135 6.61 -17.40 5.40
N LEU A 136 6.76 -17.06 4.11
CA LEU A 136 8.07 -16.92 3.47
C LEU A 136 8.91 -15.80 4.12
N CYS A 137 8.28 -14.67 4.45
CA CYS A 137 8.94 -13.57 5.15
C CYS A 137 9.37 -13.96 6.57
N MET A 138 8.49 -14.63 7.33
CA MET A 138 8.81 -15.08 8.69
C MET A 138 9.93 -16.13 8.70
N ALA A 139 9.93 -17.05 7.73
CA ALA A 139 10.95 -18.07 7.58
C ALA A 139 12.27 -17.55 6.99
N ARG A 140 12.36 -16.26 6.61
CA ARG A 140 13.49 -15.67 5.89
C ARG A 140 13.90 -16.53 4.68
N TYR A 141 12.90 -16.94 3.89
CA TYR A 141 13.11 -17.83 2.76
C TYR A 141 14.17 -17.28 1.81
N SER A 142 15.19 -18.10 1.49
CA SER A 142 16.35 -17.69 0.69
C SER A 142 17.09 -16.46 1.23
N GLY A 143 17.04 -16.25 2.55
CA GLY A 143 17.72 -15.13 3.23
C GLY A 143 16.98 -13.80 3.19
N VAL A 144 15.78 -13.74 2.61
CA VAL A 144 15.02 -12.49 2.44
C VAL A 144 14.73 -11.80 3.77
N VAL A 145 14.91 -10.49 3.80
CA VAL A 145 14.65 -9.65 4.97
C VAL A 145 13.39 -8.82 4.74
N CYS A 146 12.31 -9.21 5.43
CA CYS A 146 11.03 -8.51 5.40
C CYS A 146 10.83 -7.65 6.66
N GLU A 147 10.91 -6.34 6.49
CA GLU A 147 10.67 -5.34 7.54
C GLU A 147 9.23 -4.84 7.54
N ASN A 148 8.89 -4.06 8.56
CA ASN A 148 7.57 -3.46 8.68
C ASN A 148 7.62 -1.94 8.64
N PHE A 149 6.61 -1.33 8.01
CA PHE A 149 6.31 0.08 8.28
C PHE A 149 5.72 0.23 9.68
N LEU A 150 6.01 1.37 10.32
CA LEU A 150 5.39 1.73 11.58
C LEU A 150 3.89 1.96 11.37
N TYR A 151 3.06 1.59 12.35
CA TYR A 151 1.61 1.77 12.26
C TYR A 151 1.22 3.25 12.23
N GLU A 152 2.02 4.08 12.89
CA GLU A 152 1.95 5.54 12.90
C GLU A 152 2.19 6.14 11.51
N ASP A 153 2.98 5.48 10.68
CA ASP A 153 3.30 5.91 9.31
C ASP A 153 2.28 5.34 8.31
N VAL A 154 1.90 4.08 8.50
CA VAL A 154 0.92 3.37 7.67
C VAL A 154 -0.09 2.65 8.55
N SER A 155 -1.24 3.30 8.75
CA SER A 155 -2.33 2.73 9.54
C SER A 155 -3.30 1.93 8.67
N ASP A 156 -4.02 1.00 9.30
CA ASP A 156 -5.14 0.30 8.67
C ASP A 156 -6.49 0.85 9.15
N GLY A 157 -7.56 0.15 8.80
CA GLY A 157 -8.91 0.57 9.14
C GLY A 157 -9.26 0.58 10.64
N LYS A 158 -8.42 0.08 11.55
CA LYS A 158 -8.56 0.29 13.00
C LYS A 158 -8.47 1.78 13.34
N TRP A 159 -7.70 2.56 12.57
CA TRP A 159 -7.58 4.01 12.72
C TRP A 159 -8.93 4.74 12.72
N PHE A 160 -9.93 4.22 12.00
CA PHE A 160 -11.27 4.80 11.97
C PHE A 160 -11.97 4.78 13.33
N GLY A 161 -11.70 3.75 14.15
CA GLY A 161 -12.29 3.57 15.48
C GLY A 161 -11.52 4.25 16.61
N LEU A 162 -10.40 4.91 16.31
CA LEU A 162 -9.69 5.72 17.30
C LEU A 162 -10.49 6.97 17.63
N GLU A 163 -10.33 7.48 18.85
CA GLU A 163 -11.01 8.68 19.36
C GLU A 163 -10.03 9.59 20.11
N GLY A 164 -10.43 10.84 20.31
CA GLY A 164 -9.67 11.80 21.11
C GLY A 164 -8.21 11.99 20.67
N SER A 165 -7.32 12.03 21.67
CA SER A 165 -5.89 12.28 21.49
C SER A 165 -5.16 11.15 20.75
N GLU A 166 -5.61 9.90 20.89
CA GLU A 166 -4.98 8.77 20.18
C GLU A 166 -5.08 8.96 18.66
N LYS A 167 -6.23 9.41 18.18
CA LYS A 167 -6.44 9.71 16.75
C LYS A 167 -5.76 10.99 16.28
N SER A 168 -5.65 12.01 17.14
CA SER A 168 -5.00 13.27 16.77
C SER A 168 -3.49 13.10 16.64
N VAL A 169 -2.89 12.28 17.51
CA VAL A 169 -1.46 11.96 17.47
C VAL A 169 -1.11 11.02 16.31
N LEU A 170 -1.96 10.03 16.02
CA LEU A 170 -1.74 9.09 14.93
C LEU A 170 -2.08 9.71 13.56
N ARG A 171 -1.03 10.24 12.90
CA ARG A 171 -1.13 10.94 11.62
C ARG A 171 -0.37 10.25 10.48
N PRO A 172 -0.91 9.13 9.98
CA PRO A 172 -0.23 8.33 8.99
C PRO A 172 -0.03 9.10 7.68
N TYR A 173 1.02 8.72 6.98
CA TYR A 173 1.19 9.05 5.56
C TYR A 173 0.09 8.38 4.75
N ILE A 174 -0.17 7.10 5.03
CA ILE A 174 -1.09 6.25 4.28
C ILE A 174 -2.06 5.58 5.23
N LEU A 175 -3.35 5.68 4.94
CA LEU A 175 -4.40 4.87 5.55
C LEU A 175 -4.85 3.80 4.57
N ASN A 176 -4.52 2.55 4.89
CA ASN A 176 -4.93 1.40 4.12
C ASN A 176 -6.32 0.91 4.53
N ASN A 177 -7.17 0.57 3.56
CA ASN A 177 -8.56 0.17 3.77
C ASN A 177 -8.71 -1.35 3.99
N ASN A 178 -7.67 -2.07 4.42
CA ASN A 178 -7.63 -3.53 4.49
C ASN A 178 -8.32 -4.22 5.67
N TYR A 179 -8.85 -3.46 6.62
CA TYR A 179 -9.53 -4.02 7.79
C TYR A 179 -10.92 -4.65 7.49
N LEU A 180 -11.57 -4.32 6.36
CA LEU A 180 -12.88 -4.87 6.00
C LEU A 180 -12.82 -5.66 4.70
N ASN A 181 -13.41 -6.85 4.71
CA ASN A 181 -13.60 -7.65 3.51
C ASN A 181 -14.82 -7.16 2.71
N GLY A 182 -14.64 -6.97 1.41
CA GLY A 182 -15.70 -6.64 0.46
C GLY A 182 -15.75 -5.17 0.05
N LYS A 183 -15.75 -4.93 -1.27
CA LYS A 183 -15.71 -3.60 -1.89
C LYS A 183 -16.77 -2.64 -1.34
N LYS A 184 -18.03 -3.08 -1.23
CA LYS A 184 -19.13 -2.23 -0.73
C LYS A 184 -18.92 -1.76 0.72
N LYS A 185 -18.37 -2.62 1.58
CA LYS A 185 -18.09 -2.27 2.99
C LYS A 185 -16.94 -1.28 3.09
N LYS A 186 -15.87 -1.54 2.32
CA LYS A 186 -14.70 -0.66 2.18
C LYS A 186 -15.09 0.73 1.68
N GLU A 187 -15.92 0.80 0.64
CA GLU A 187 -16.45 2.04 0.06
C GLU A 187 -17.36 2.79 1.06
N HIS A 188 -18.33 2.08 1.66
CA HIS A 188 -19.23 2.68 2.64
C HIS A 188 -18.47 3.30 3.82
N ARG A 189 -17.43 2.62 4.32
CA ARG A 189 -16.56 3.16 5.37
C ARG A 189 -15.86 4.44 4.92
N GLN A 190 -15.23 4.45 3.75
CA GLN A 190 -14.57 5.66 3.24
C GLN A 190 -15.57 6.82 3.07
N LYS A 191 -16.78 6.56 2.56
CA LYS A 191 -17.85 7.55 2.48
C LYS A 191 -18.24 8.10 3.85
N LYS A 192 -18.46 7.22 4.84
CA LYS A 192 -18.82 7.59 6.22
C LYS A 192 -17.79 8.55 6.86
N PHE A 193 -16.51 8.40 6.54
CA PHE A 193 -15.43 9.22 7.10
C PHE A 193 -14.97 10.38 6.19
N GLY A 194 -15.68 10.63 5.09
CA GLY A 194 -15.36 11.70 4.13
C GLY A 194 -14.02 11.48 3.41
N LEU A 195 -13.66 10.23 3.16
CA LEU A 195 -12.45 9.79 2.44
C LEU A 195 -12.76 9.19 1.07
N TRP A 196 -14.00 9.37 0.59
CA TRP A 196 -14.41 8.97 -0.74
C TRP A 196 -14.54 10.20 -1.62
N PHE A 197 -13.66 10.34 -2.61
CA PHE A 197 -13.53 11.56 -3.41
C PHE A 197 -14.06 11.43 -4.84
N LEU A 198 -14.58 10.26 -5.22
CA LEU A 198 -15.17 10.04 -6.54
C LEU A 198 -16.67 10.31 -6.51
N SER A 199 -17.16 11.10 -7.48
CA SER A 199 -18.58 11.24 -7.76
C SER A 199 -19.17 9.96 -8.35
N GLU A 200 -20.49 9.86 -8.42
CA GLU A 200 -21.17 8.73 -9.08
C GLU A 200 -20.83 8.62 -10.56
N GLN A 201 -20.42 9.73 -11.19
CA GLN A 201 -19.96 9.80 -12.57
C GLN A 201 -18.46 9.48 -12.73
N GLY A 202 -17.79 9.07 -11.65
CA GLY A 202 -16.36 8.75 -11.65
C GLY A 202 -15.43 9.97 -11.69
N GLN A 203 -15.97 11.18 -11.48
CA GLN A 203 -15.17 12.40 -11.46
C GLN A 203 -14.62 12.69 -10.07
N CYS A 204 -13.42 13.26 -10.02
CA CYS A 204 -12.81 13.68 -8.77
C CYS A 204 -13.47 14.92 -8.17
N ASN A 205 -13.79 14.86 -6.88
CA ASN A 205 -14.11 16.04 -6.10
C ASN A 205 -12.84 16.67 -5.49
N HIS A 206 -12.12 17.45 -6.30
CA HIS A 206 -10.88 18.12 -5.89
C HIS A 206 -11.07 19.06 -4.68
N GLN A 207 -12.24 19.68 -4.53
CA GLN A 207 -12.52 20.53 -3.37
C GLN A 207 -12.63 19.72 -2.08
N ALA A 208 -13.26 18.54 -2.13
CA ALA A 208 -13.33 17.63 -0.98
C ALA A 208 -11.95 17.12 -0.58
N VAL A 209 -11.10 16.78 -1.57
CA VAL A 209 -9.70 16.41 -1.33
C VAL A 209 -8.97 17.55 -0.60
N LYS A 210 -9.01 18.77 -1.14
CA LYS A 210 -8.35 19.94 -0.55
C LYS A 210 -8.82 20.19 0.89
N ARG A 211 -10.14 20.23 1.12
CA ARG A 211 -10.69 20.41 2.48
C ARG A 211 -10.19 19.35 3.46
N LYS A 212 -10.08 18.09 3.02
CA LYS A 212 -9.61 17.01 3.89
C LYS A 212 -8.12 17.14 4.22
N LEU A 213 -7.29 17.48 3.24
CA LEU A 213 -5.85 17.73 3.45
C LEU A 213 -5.63 18.94 4.37
N ASP A 214 -6.38 20.03 4.16
CA ASP A 214 -6.30 21.23 5.01
C ASP A 214 -6.70 20.92 6.45
N SER A 215 -7.76 20.12 6.65
CA SER A 215 -8.18 19.67 7.99
C SER A 215 -7.11 18.82 8.67
N PHE A 216 -6.43 17.96 7.92
CA PHE A 216 -5.37 17.11 8.45
C PHE A 216 -4.10 17.90 8.78
N SER A 217 -3.82 18.96 8.01
CA SER A 217 -2.67 19.85 8.20
C SER A 217 -2.89 20.84 9.34
N ARG A 218 -4.05 21.51 9.40
CA ARG A 218 -4.37 22.48 10.47
C ARG A 218 -4.37 21.86 11.86
N ALA A 219 -4.94 20.67 11.98
CA ALA A 219 -4.86 19.94 13.24
C ALA A 219 -3.39 19.77 13.70
N ALA A 220 -2.41 19.75 12.79
CA ALA A 220 -0.99 19.47 13.12
C ALA A 220 -0.29 20.71 13.67
N GLU A 221 -0.74 21.88 13.21
CA GLU A 221 -0.26 23.19 13.62
C GLU A 221 -0.81 23.56 15.01
N ASP A 222 -2.10 23.28 15.26
CA ASP A 222 -2.73 23.55 16.56
C ASP A 222 -2.08 22.78 17.73
N GLU A 223 -1.49 21.59 17.48
CA GLU A 223 -0.76 20.83 18.51
C GLU A 223 0.66 21.38 18.76
N HIS A 224 1.31 22.01 17.78
CA HIS A 224 2.62 22.66 17.99
C HIS A 224 2.51 24.00 18.71
N ALA A 225 1.33 24.64 18.70
CA ALA A 225 1.07 25.89 19.42
C ALA A 225 0.80 25.68 20.93
N HIS A 226 0.69 24.43 21.39
CA HIS A 226 0.37 24.06 22.77
C HIS A 226 1.47 23.22 23.46
N VAL A 227 2.69 23.19 22.90
CA VAL A 227 3.90 22.62 23.54
C VAL A 227 4.85 23.74 23.95
#